data_AF-A0A2X1NGR4-F1
#
_entry.id   AF-A0A2X1NGR4-F1
#
_cell.length_a   1.000
_cell.length_b   1.000
_cell.length_c   1.000
_cell.angle_alpha   90.00
_cell.angle_beta   90.00
_cell.angle_gamma   90.00
#
_symmetry.space_group_name_H-M   'P 1'
#
loop_
_entity.id
_entity.type
_entity.pdbx_description
1 polymer ?
#
loop_
_entity_poly.entity_id
_entity_poly.type
_entity_poly.pdbx_seq_one_letter_code
_entity_poly.pdbx_strand_id
1 'polypeptide(L)' 'MIAEMHKDFDALNILRPDMEPRATHHIAEIIELTEQLIAKGHAYVADNGDVMFDVRPIQLMACCRVRISTAAGRRAR' A
#
# COMPACT_ATOMS: atom_id res chain seq x y z
N MET A 1 -0.45 -3.19 25.39
CA MET A 1 -1.63 -3.30 24.49
C MET A 1 -1.55 -4.52 23.56
N ILE A 2 -0.39 -4.87 22.99
CA ILE A 2 -0.23 -6.08 22.15
C ILE A 2 -0.56 -7.39 22.92
N ALA A 3 -0.18 -7.48 24.20
CA ALA A 3 -0.44 -8.66 25.02
C ALA A 3 -1.94 -8.94 25.24
N GLU A 4 -2.78 -7.90 25.37
CA GLU A 4 -4.23 -8.08 25.52
C GLU A 4 -4.88 -8.51 24.21
N MET A 5 -4.46 -7.93 23.08
CA MET A 5 -4.88 -8.38 21.74
C MET A 5 -4.58 -9.86 21.52
N HIS A 6 -3.43 -10.33 22.00
CA HIS A 6 -3.02 -11.72 21.90
C HIS A 6 -3.91 -12.63 22.75
N LYS A 7 -4.29 -12.19 23.95
CA LYS A 7 -5.19 -12.93 24.84
C LYS A 7 -6.59 -13.08 24.24
N ASP A 8 -7.09 -12.06 23.54
CA ASP A 8 -8.38 -12.13 22.84
C ASP A 8 -8.34 -13.09 21.64
N PHE A 9 -7.23 -13.14 20.91
CA PHE A 9 -7.05 -14.09 19.80
C PHE A 9 -6.96 -15.55 20.26
N ASP A 10 -6.32 -15.79 21.42
CA ASP A 10 -6.29 -17.12 22.02
C ASP A 10 -7.68 -17.54 22.53
N ALA A 11 -8.46 -16.60 23.07
CA ALA A 11 -9.84 -16.85 23.52
C ALA A 11 -10.79 -17.20 22.35
N LEU A 12 -10.53 -16.66 21.15
CA LEU A 12 -11.26 -16.96 19.92
C LEU A 12 -10.73 -18.21 19.19
N ASN A 13 -9.74 -18.90 19.75
CA ASN A 13 -9.11 -20.10 19.19
C ASN A 13 -8.56 -19.87 17.76
N ILE A 14 -8.01 -18.68 17.52
CA ILE A 14 -7.41 -18.28 16.24
C ILE A 14 -5.95 -18.75 16.22
N LEU A 15 -5.54 -19.36 15.09
CA LEU A 15 -4.14 -19.76 14.88
C LEU A 15 -3.23 -18.54 14.83
N ARG A 16 -2.08 -18.64 15.50
CA ARG A 16 -1.06 -17.60 15.47
C ARG A 16 -0.47 -17.48 14.05
N PRO A 17 -0.25 -16.27 13.55
CA PRO A 17 0.46 -16.08 12.29
C PRO A 17 1.89 -16.61 12.39
N ASP A 18 2.42 -17.17 11.30
CA ASP A 18 3.81 -17.65 11.25
C ASP A 18 4.84 -16.50 11.36
N MET A 19 4.46 -15.29 10.91
CA MET A 19 5.29 -14.10 10.96
C MET A 19 4.45 -12.87 11.35
N GLU A 20 4.89 -12.16 12.40
CA GLU A 20 4.28 -10.90 12.86
C GLU A 20 5.28 -9.73 12.71
N PRO A 21 5.58 -9.26 11.48
CA PRO A 21 6.48 -8.13 11.28
C PRO A 21 5.87 -6.86 11.85
N ARG A 22 6.63 -6.16 12.70
CA ARG A 22 6.19 -4.92 13.34
C ARG A 22 6.68 -3.74 12.53
N ALA A 23 5.79 -2.79 12.22
CA ALA A 23 6.14 -1.57 11.49
C ALA A 23 7.30 -0.80 12.14
N THR A 24 7.42 -0.86 13.48
CA THR A 24 8.51 -0.22 14.22
C THR A 24 9.90 -0.81 13.93
N HIS A 25 9.99 -2.06 13.47
CA HIS A 25 11.26 -2.68 13.10
C HIS A 25 11.63 -2.43 11.62
N HIS A 26 10.65 -2.14 10.78
CA HIS A 26 10.84 -1.99 9.32
C HIS A 26 10.84 -0.52 8.88
N ILE A 27 11.10 0.42 9.81
CA ILE A 27 11.12 1.86 9.50
C ILE A 27 12.19 2.18 8.46
N ALA A 28 13.37 1.54 8.54
CA ALA A 28 14.45 1.76 7.58
C ALA A 28 14.03 1.38 6.15
N GLU A 29 13.38 0.23 5.99
CA GLU A 29 12.88 -0.24 4.68
C GLU A 29 11.79 0.69 4.11
N ILE A 30 10.96 1.27 4.98
CA ILE A 30 9.94 2.25 4.57
C ILE A 30 10.61 3.52 4.03
N ILE A 31 11.69 3.98 4.66
CA ILE A 31 12.45 5.16 4.22
C ILE A 31 13.10 4.87 2.86
N GLU A 32 13.80 3.75 2.72
CA GLU A 32 14.42 3.34 1.46
C GLU A 32 13.41 3.23 0.31
N LEU A 33 12.23 2.67 0.58
CA LEU A 33 11.15 2.61 -0.41
C LEU A 33 10.69 4.02 -0.80
N THR A 34 10.55 4.92 0.16
CA THR A 34 10.12 6.30 -0.06
C THR A 34 11.15 7.06 -0.91
N GLU A 35 12.44 6.91 -0.64
CA GLU A 35 13.52 7.49 -1.45
C GLU A 35 13.49 6.98 -2.89
N GLN A 36 13.25 5.68 -3.10
CA GLN A 36 13.10 5.11 -4.43
C GLN A 36 11.88 5.68 -5.18
N LEU A 37 10.77 5.93 -4.49
CA LEU A 37 9.57 6.52 -5.07
C LEU A 37 9.79 7.98 -5.48
N ILE A 38 10.55 8.74 -4.69
CA ILE A 38 10.97 10.10 -5.03
C ILE A 38 11.87 10.08 -6.26
N ALA A 39 12.87 9.19 -6.31
CA ALA A 39 13.78 9.05 -7.46
C ALA A 39 13.05 8.70 -8.77
N LYS A 40 11.93 7.95 -8.67
CA LYS A 40 11.07 7.60 -9.81
C LYS A 40 10.07 8.70 -10.19
N GLY A 41 10.01 9.81 -9.43
CA GLY A 41 9.06 10.90 -9.66
C GLY A 41 7.61 10.55 -9.30
N HIS A 42 7.40 9.53 -8.47
CA HIS A 42 6.07 9.12 -7.98
C HIS A 42 5.72 9.73 -6.62
N ALA A 43 6.66 10.40 -5.96
CA ALA A 43 6.43 11.08 -4.70
C ALA A 43 7.03 12.49 -4.74
N TYR A 44 6.38 13.43 -4.06
CA TYR A 44 6.83 14.82 -3.94
C TYR A 44 6.71 15.28 -2.48
N VAL A 45 7.57 16.23 -2.10
CA VAL A 45 7.52 16.86 -0.79
C VAL A 45 6.49 17.99 -0.86
N ALA A 46 5.46 17.94 -0.03
CA ALA A 46 4.51 19.04 0.12
C ALA A 46 5.13 20.16 0.98
N ASP A 47 4.60 21.38 0.88
CA ASP A 47 5.11 22.55 1.62
C ASP A 47 5.09 22.37 3.16
N ASN A 48 4.31 21.40 3.64
CA ASN A 48 4.17 21.05 5.04
C ASN A 48 5.29 20.11 5.54
N GLY A 49 6.23 19.71 4.68
CA GLY A 49 7.33 18.79 5.01
C GLY A 49 6.97 17.30 4.89
N ASP A 50 5.71 16.99 4.60
CA ASP A 50 5.24 15.62 4.39
C ASP A 50 5.54 15.12 2.97
N VAL A 51 5.97 13.87 2.85
CA VAL A 51 6.16 13.20 1.56
C VAL A 51 4.83 12.62 1.10
N MET A 52 4.31 13.15 -0.01
CA MET A 52 3.05 12.73 -0.60
C MET A 52 3.29 11.88 -1.84
N PHE A 53 2.46 10.86 -2.02
CA PHE A 53 2.50 9.97 -3.18
C PHE A 53 1.56 10.45 -4.28
N ASP A 54 2.07 10.64 -5.50
CA ASP A 54 1.28 11.00 -6.67
C ASP A 54 0.70 9.76 -7.35
N VAL A 55 -0.62 9.64 -7.32
CA VAL A 55 -1.38 8.52 -7.90
C VAL A 55 -1.62 8.66 -9.41
N ARG A 56 -1.39 9.83 -10.00
CA ARG A 56 -1.67 10.09 -11.44
C ARG A 56 -0.76 9.30 -12.40
N PRO A 57 0.54 9.10 -12.14
CA PRO A 57 1.41 8.31 -13.02
C PRO A 57 1.11 6.81 -12.95
N ILE A 58 0.47 6.34 -11.87
CA ILE A 58 0.21 4.92 -11.59
C ILE A 58 -1.19 4.54 -12.10
N GLN A 59 -1.39 4.71 -13.41
CA GLN A 59 -2.65 4.38 -14.08
C GLN A 59 -2.95 2.86 -14.07
N LEU A 60 -1.96 2.00 -13.81
CA LEU A 60 -2.11 0.54 -13.92
C LEU A 60 -2.72 -0.11 -12.66
N MET A 61 -2.70 0.56 -11.51
CA MET A 61 -3.16 -0.02 -10.23
C MET A 61 -4.58 0.41 -9.82
N ALA A 62 -5.35 1.01 -10.73
CA ALA A 62 -6.80 1.19 -10.60
C ALA A 62 -7.61 -0.06 -10.99
N CYS A 63 -6.94 -1.16 -11.37
CA CYS A 63 -7.55 -2.45 -11.71
C CYS A 63 -8.06 -3.24 -10.48
N CYS A 64 -8.41 -2.58 -9.38
CA CYS A 64 -9.30 -3.18 -8.37
C CYS A 64 -10.78 -3.02 -8.75
N ARG A 65 -11.09 -2.34 -9.87
CA ARG A 65 -12.43 -2.28 -10.45
C ARG A 65 -12.56 -3.24 -11.63
N VAL A 66 -12.63 -4.54 -11.32
CA VAL A 66 -13.16 -5.52 -12.27
C VAL A 66 -14.62 -5.17 -12.55
N ARG A 67 -14.88 -4.54 -13.71
CA ARG A 67 -16.08 -4.82 -14.48
C ARG A 67 -15.67 -5.27 -15.86
N ILE A 68 -15.67 -6.58 -16.02
CA ILE A 68 -15.69 -7.28 -17.30
C ILE A 68 -17.12 -7.13 -17.84
N SER A 69 -17.31 -6.34 -18.90
CA SER A 69 -18.30 -6.63 -19.95
C SER A 69 -18.00 -5.80 -21.20
N THR A 70 -17.14 -6.37 -22.03
CA THR A 70 -17.30 -6.51 -23.49
C THR A 70 -17.80 -5.33 -24.34
N ALA A 71 -16.96 -5.08 -25.35
CA ALA A 71 -17.34 -4.79 -26.74
C ALA A 71 -17.83 -3.38 -27.06
N ALA A 72 -16.96 -2.59 -27.69
CA ALA A 72 -17.01 -2.45 -29.15
C ALA A 72 -15.96 -1.43 -29.58
N GLY A 73 -15.09 -1.83 -30.51
CA GLY A 73 -14.19 -0.89 -31.15
C GLY A 73 -14.96 0.18 -31.91
N ARG A 74 -14.45 1.41 -31.87
CA ARG A 74 -14.37 2.25 -33.06
C ARG A 74 -13.20 3.19 -32.96
N ARG A 75 -12.20 2.80 -33.74
CA ARG A 75 -11.23 3.68 -34.40
C ARG A 75 -11.96 4.84 -35.09
N ALA A 76 -11.18 5.91 -35.25
CA ALA A 76 -11.27 6.95 -36.27
C ALA A 76 -11.99 8.25 -35.89
N ARG A 77 -11.20 9.33 -36.03
CA ARG A 77 -11.52 10.64 -36.61
C ARG A 77 -12.67 11.43 -36.01
#